data_AF-A0A137PDN4-F1
#
_entry.id   AF-A0A137PDN4-F1
#
_cell.length_a   1.000
_cell.length_b   1.000
_cell.length_c   1.000
_cell.angle_alpha   90.00
_cell.angle_beta   90.00
_cell.angle_gamma   90.00
#
_symmetry.space_group_name_H-M   'P 1'
#
loop_
_entity.id
_entity.type
_entity.pdbx_description
1 polymer ?
#
loop_
_entity_poly.entity_id
_entity_poly.type
_entity_poly.pdbx_seq_one_letter_code
_entity_poly.pdbx_strand_id
1 'polypeptide(L)'
;MAHEEQLYKLSSSGKQLDFELDINELQAILNKDIQGSLPSKNPTIASMLSDAGSQIHFNNHVKLAEYSRLHDKYWKVYTKLVDLIPKEKHQFGTQKVKDIFKIVVFSDIKLSKLYKKALLEFLSSYETLERKLFHWIRPNHDSLLELYESYSKSEYGIAISICDRYAIMGNNLINSIRNVYKSNIPIHVYYVGDPDLNPLNQNMIKSSGPNVELHDLSAITDHDFVRAESFATKVFAQLLTPARHVMLLDADVVLLQSPESIFSSSGYKNSGTLFFHDRQIFEPKPETISWFLSLLPDKISDTEPPKRLENNPWFTGKTQHIQESGMVIIDKVKHLTPLLTTALLNKKVERELTYKRVYGDKETFWIGFEVIGHSYYFAPYEPHPIGDNTYFPREESFEWDEPKQINDDSKPEVFCSCHMLHFDQNTNPLWINGGLWNRKDHIELGLADYNSYSWGPGQWELFDDGMWGCYKGEKGVTVTKPLGSEYQKVLTEITIQYSNFFNNVVINPLKNL
;
A
#
# COMPACT_ATOMS: atom_id res chain seq x y z
N MET A 1 -30.08 3.51 27.37
CA MET A 1 -30.64 2.27 27.96
C MET A 1 -32.16 2.31 28.16
N ALA A 2 -32.75 2.94 29.17
CA ALA A 2 -34.23 2.87 29.37
C ALA A 2 -35.03 3.40 28.15
N HIS A 3 -34.57 4.51 27.57
CA HIS A 3 -35.12 5.07 26.33
C HIS A 3 -34.88 4.16 25.11
N GLU A 4 -33.68 3.58 24.96
CA GLU A 4 -33.36 2.64 23.87
C GLU A 4 -34.14 1.33 23.99
N GLU A 5 -34.38 0.86 25.22
CA GLU A 5 -35.19 -0.32 25.51
C GLU A 5 -36.67 -0.06 25.19
N GLN A 6 -37.18 1.13 25.51
CA GLN A 6 -38.51 1.56 25.07
C GLN A 6 -38.61 1.64 23.55
N LEU A 7 -37.65 2.26 22.88
CA LEU A 7 -37.60 2.32 21.41
C LEU A 7 -37.52 0.92 20.79
N TYR A 8 -36.70 0.02 21.35
CA TYR A 8 -36.62 -1.38 20.91
C TYR A 8 -37.95 -2.11 21.12
N LYS A 9 -38.57 -1.98 22.30
CA LYS A 9 -39.89 -2.57 22.60
C LYS A 9 -40.99 -2.05 21.67
N LEU A 10 -40.92 -0.79 21.25
CA LEU A 10 -41.87 -0.16 20.32
C LEU A 10 -41.65 -0.57 18.84
N SER A 11 -40.40 -0.78 18.42
CA SER A 11 -40.03 -1.04 17.03
C SER A 11 -39.82 -2.53 16.69
N SER A 12 -39.64 -3.38 17.69
CA SER A 12 -39.10 -4.74 17.54
C SER A 12 -39.78 -5.77 18.43
N SER A 13 -40.99 -5.50 18.94
CA SER A 13 -41.73 -6.42 19.81
C SER A 13 -41.84 -7.82 19.18
N GLY A 14 -41.24 -8.82 19.82
CA GLY A 14 -41.27 -10.22 19.37
C GLY A 14 -40.13 -10.68 18.46
N LYS A 15 -39.14 -9.83 18.11
CA LYS A 15 -37.97 -10.32 17.36
C LYS A 15 -37.05 -11.16 18.24
N GLN A 16 -36.91 -12.43 17.89
CA GLN A 16 -35.87 -13.33 18.37
C GLN A 16 -34.84 -13.57 17.25
N LEU A 17 -33.61 -13.87 17.63
CA LEU A 17 -32.63 -14.38 16.68
C LEU A 17 -33.07 -15.76 16.20
N ASP A 18 -32.86 -16.04 14.92
CA ASP A 18 -33.07 -17.36 14.32
C ASP A 18 -31.85 -18.30 14.50
N PHE A 19 -30.89 -17.88 15.32
CA PHE A 19 -29.71 -18.64 15.72
C PHE A 19 -29.38 -18.37 17.20
N GLU A 20 -28.63 -19.27 17.81
CA GLU A 20 -28.11 -19.10 19.17
C GLU A 20 -26.73 -18.44 19.12
N LEU A 21 -26.53 -17.42 19.96
CA LEU A 21 -25.24 -16.76 20.14
C LEU A 21 -24.55 -17.33 21.38
N ASP A 22 -23.25 -17.57 21.33
CA ASP A 22 -22.51 -18.07 22.49
C ASP A 22 -22.39 -16.97 23.57
N ILE A 23 -23.31 -17.02 24.53
CA ILE A 23 -23.38 -16.05 25.63
C ILE A 23 -22.18 -16.16 26.57
N ASN A 24 -21.58 -17.34 26.71
CA ASN A 24 -20.41 -17.52 27.58
C ASN A 24 -19.20 -16.83 26.96
N GLU A 25 -18.98 -17.02 25.65
CA GLU A 25 -17.90 -16.36 24.93
C GLU A 25 -18.13 -14.84 24.87
N LEU A 26 -19.37 -14.39 24.64
CA LEU A 26 -19.72 -12.97 24.72
C LEU A 26 -19.37 -12.37 26.09
N GLN A 27 -19.68 -13.05 27.19
CA GLN A 27 -19.32 -12.60 28.53
C GLN A 27 -17.80 -12.59 28.74
N ALA A 28 -17.08 -13.56 28.19
CA ALA A 28 -15.62 -13.60 28.25
C ALA A 28 -14.99 -12.38 27.54
N ILE A 29 -15.43 -12.07 26.32
CA ILE A 29 -15.01 -10.87 25.57
C ILE A 29 -15.36 -9.60 26.36
N LEU A 30 -16.58 -9.50 26.89
CA LEU A 30 -17.03 -8.34 27.64
C LEU A 30 -16.19 -8.09 28.90
N ASN A 31 -15.77 -9.15 29.59
CA ASN A 31 -14.95 -9.07 30.79
C ASN A 31 -13.50 -8.72 30.49
N LYS A 32 -12.89 -9.47 29.56
CA LYS A 32 -11.45 -9.43 29.30
C LYS A 32 -11.05 -8.27 28.40
N ASP A 33 -11.85 -8.02 27.36
CA ASP A 33 -11.43 -7.18 26.24
C ASP A 33 -12.13 -5.82 26.22
N ILE A 34 -13.38 -5.73 26.70
CA ILE A 34 -14.19 -4.49 26.63
C ILE A 34 -14.07 -3.61 27.88
N GLN A 35 -14.08 -4.17 29.10
CA GLN A 35 -14.18 -3.34 30.32
C GLN A 35 -13.12 -2.23 30.40
N GLY A 36 -11.89 -2.50 29.97
CA GLY A 36 -10.78 -1.53 30.03
C GLY A 36 -10.74 -0.52 28.88
N SER A 37 -11.60 -0.64 27.88
CA SER A 37 -11.67 0.27 26.72
C SER A 37 -12.91 1.18 26.73
N LEU A 38 -13.80 1.03 27.72
CA LEU A 38 -15.02 1.84 27.82
C LEU A 38 -14.69 3.31 28.17
N PRO A 39 -15.29 4.30 27.47
CA PRO A 39 -15.20 5.71 27.81
C PRO A 39 -15.54 6.01 29.28
N SER A 40 -16.60 5.38 29.81
CA SER A 40 -17.04 5.56 31.20
C SER A 40 -16.00 5.12 32.24
N LYS A 41 -14.97 4.39 31.83
CA LYS A 41 -13.88 3.89 32.66
C LYS A 41 -12.51 4.47 32.28
N ASN A 42 -12.43 5.25 31.20
CA ASN A 42 -11.19 5.80 30.69
C ASN A 42 -11.41 7.24 30.18
N PRO A 43 -11.07 8.26 31.00
CA PRO A 43 -11.28 9.67 30.64
C PRO A 43 -10.58 10.10 29.35
N THR A 44 -9.41 9.53 29.04
CA THR A 44 -8.68 9.82 27.79
C THR A 44 -9.49 9.36 26.57
N ILE A 45 -9.99 8.12 26.61
CA ILE A 45 -10.86 7.58 25.54
C ILE A 45 -12.16 8.40 25.46
N ALA A 46 -12.75 8.76 26.60
CA ALA A 46 -13.95 9.60 26.63
C ALA A 46 -13.74 10.94 25.94
N SER A 47 -12.60 11.59 26.16
CA SER A 47 -12.25 12.86 25.50
C SER A 47 -12.04 12.70 24.00
N MET A 48 -11.45 11.59 23.54
CA MET A 48 -11.31 11.31 22.10
C MET A 48 -12.65 11.10 21.39
N LEU A 49 -13.68 10.67 22.14
CA LEU A 49 -15.00 10.35 21.61
C LEU A 49 -16.08 11.40 21.93
N SER A 50 -15.75 12.45 22.71
CA SER A 50 -16.73 13.43 23.20
C SER A 50 -17.25 14.38 22.12
N ASP A 51 -16.44 14.68 21.09
CA ASP A 51 -16.86 15.57 20.03
C ASP A 51 -17.70 14.82 19.00
N ALA A 52 -18.94 15.26 18.79
CA ALA A 52 -19.86 14.67 17.82
C ALA A 52 -19.49 14.95 16.34
N GLY A 53 -18.38 15.65 16.07
CA GLY A 53 -17.92 15.95 14.72
C GLY A 53 -17.74 14.68 13.86
N SER A 54 -18.30 14.72 12.65
CA SER A 54 -18.39 13.59 11.71
C SER A 54 -17.10 13.28 10.97
N GLN A 55 -16.11 14.18 10.97
CA GLN A 55 -14.90 14.10 10.15
C GLN A 55 -13.70 14.68 10.90
N ILE A 56 -12.56 14.00 10.89
CA ILE A 56 -11.34 14.49 11.53
C ILE A 56 -10.22 14.62 10.50
N HIS A 57 -9.81 15.87 10.26
CA HIS A 57 -8.43 16.16 9.90
C HIS A 57 -7.65 16.42 11.18
N PHE A 58 -6.60 15.64 11.39
CA PHE A 58 -5.84 15.69 12.63
C PHE A 58 -4.98 16.95 12.70
N ASN A 59 -4.45 17.40 11.56
CA ASN A 59 -3.42 18.45 11.47
C ASN A 59 -2.22 18.21 12.40
N ASN A 60 -2.08 16.98 12.90
CA ASN A 60 -1.16 16.57 13.95
C ASN A 60 -1.05 15.03 13.88
N HIS A 61 0.07 14.53 13.37
CA HIS A 61 0.26 13.09 13.19
C HIS A 61 0.37 12.29 14.50
N VAL A 62 0.72 12.92 15.63
CA VAL A 62 0.71 12.25 16.94
C VAL A 62 -0.71 11.88 17.33
N LYS A 63 -1.67 12.81 17.17
CA LYS A 63 -3.10 12.51 17.38
C LYS A 63 -3.59 11.44 16.40
N LEU A 64 -3.20 11.51 15.13
CA LEU A 64 -3.53 10.48 14.15
C LEU A 64 -3.06 9.09 14.61
N ALA A 65 -1.83 9.01 15.10
CA ALA A 65 -1.24 7.77 15.59
C ALA A 65 -1.97 7.24 16.84
N GLU A 66 -2.35 8.11 17.78
CA GLU A 66 -3.16 7.75 18.95
C GLU A 66 -4.54 7.21 18.57
N TYR A 67 -5.26 7.88 17.66
CA TYR A 67 -6.55 7.43 17.18
C TYR A 67 -6.44 6.13 16.37
N SER A 68 -5.38 5.97 15.59
CA SER A 68 -5.11 4.74 14.84
C SER A 68 -4.91 3.54 15.76
N ARG A 69 -4.13 3.70 16.84
CA ARG A 69 -3.94 2.65 17.86
C ARG A 69 -5.21 2.36 18.65
N LEU A 70 -5.98 3.40 19.00
CA LEU A 70 -7.28 3.21 19.63
C LEU A 70 -8.21 2.41 18.71
N HIS A 71 -8.24 2.73 17.42
CA HIS A 71 -9.03 2.00 16.45
C HIS A 71 -8.57 0.56 16.31
N ASP A 72 -7.27 0.28 16.23
CA ASP A 72 -6.75 -1.09 16.19
C ASP A 72 -7.21 -1.93 17.39
N LYS A 73 -7.14 -1.36 18.60
CA LYS A 73 -7.65 -2.01 19.82
C LYS A 73 -9.14 -2.32 19.71
N TYR A 74 -9.94 -1.37 19.24
CA TYR A 74 -11.37 -1.54 19.08
C TYR A 74 -11.72 -2.55 17.98
N TRP A 75 -11.04 -2.50 16.83
CA TRP A 75 -11.25 -3.39 15.70
C TRP A 75 -11.01 -4.86 16.07
N LYS A 76 -9.95 -5.15 16.83
CA LYS A 76 -9.63 -6.49 17.34
C LYS A 76 -10.72 -7.06 18.25
N VAL A 77 -11.39 -6.21 19.03
CA VAL A 77 -12.50 -6.64 19.89
C VAL A 77 -13.80 -6.73 19.10
N TYR A 78 -14.04 -5.80 18.19
CA TYR A 78 -15.21 -5.77 17.34
C TYR A 78 -15.30 -7.00 16.43
N THR A 79 -14.20 -7.40 15.80
CA THR A 79 -14.13 -8.61 14.96
C THR A 79 -14.43 -9.89 15.74
N LYS A 80 -13.92 -10.03 16.99
CA LYS A 80 -14.31 -11.16 17.86
C LYS A 80 -15.81 -11.19 18.16
N LEU A 81 -16.45 -10.02 18.32
CA LEU A 81 -17.91 -9.97 18.48
C LEU A 81 -18.62 -10.40 17.18
N VAL A 82 -18.15 -9.94 16.02
CA VAL A 82 -18.70 -10.34 14.72
C VAL A 82 -18.59 -11.86 14.54
N ASP A 83 -17.48 -12.48 14.94
CA ASP A 83 -17.25 -13.93 14.84
C ASP A 83 -18.23 -14.79 15.68
N LEU A 84 -18.94 -14.19 16.64
CA LEU A 84 -20.03 -14.86 17.38
C LEU A 84 -21.32 -15.00 16.56
N ILE A 85 -21.42 -14.26 15.45
CA ILE A 85 -22.57 -14.25 14.57
C ILE A 85 -22.25 -15.18 13.39
N PRO A 86 -23.16 -16.06 12.97
CA PRO A 86 -22.94 -16.88 11.78
C PRO A 86 -22.69 -16.00 10.54
N LYS A 87 -21.74 -16.41 9.69
CA LYS A 87 -21.32 -15.61 8.53
C LYS A 87 -22.46 -15.24 7.60
N GLU A 88 -23.43 -16.13 7.44
CA GLU A 88 -24.60 -15.92 6.58
C GLU A 88 -25.53 -14.82 7.11
N LYS A 89 -25.37 -14.40 8.38
CA LYS A 89 -26.25 -13.46 9.07
C LYS A 89 -25.65 -12.06 9.20
N HIS A 90 -24.33 -11.89 9.06
CA HIS A 90 -23.64 -10.61 9.26
C HIS A 90 -23.07 -9.96 7.99
N GLN A 91 -23.34 -10.50 6.80
CA GLN A 91 -22.77 -10.09 5.49
C GLN A 91 -23.06 -8.64 5.02
N PHE A 92 -23.50 -7.73 5.89
CA PHE A 92 -24.04 -6.44 5.46
C PHE A 92 -23.72 -5.27 6.41
N GLY A 93 -22.56 -5.30 7.08
CA GLY A 93 -21.98 -4.11 7.72
C GLY A 93 -22.35 -3.84 9.19
N THR A 94 -21.76 -2.78 9.74
CA THR A 94 -21.72 -2.48 11.18
C THR A 94 -23.10 -2.32 11.81
N GLN A 95 -24.06 -1.74 11.08
CA GLN A 95 -25.41 -1.49 11.59
C GLN A 95 -26.17 -2.79 11.86
N LYS A 96 -26.09 -3.80 10.98
CA LYS A 96 -26.77 -5.09 11.19
C LYS A 96 -26.20 -5.84 12.40
N VAL A 97 -24.87 -5.83 12.56
CA VAL A 97 -24.20 -6.40 13.75
C VAL A 97 -24.70 -5.73 15.02
N LYS A 98 -24.79 -4.40 15.04
CA LYS A 98 -25.35 -3.66 16.18
C LYS A 98 -26.79 -4.04 16.47
N ASP A 99 -27.62 -4.21 15.44
CA ASP A 99 -29.02 -4.60 15.62
C ASP A 99 -29.16 -6.02 16.17
N ILE A 100 -28.32 -6.96 15.73
CA ILE A 100 -28.23 -8.33 16.29
C ILE A 100 -27.87 -8.26 17.78
N PHE A 101 -26.82 -7.54 18.15
CA PHE A 101 -26.42 -7.43 19.55
C PHE A 101 -27.43 -6.67 20.41
N LYS A 102 -28.18 -5.70 19.85
CA LYS A 102 -29.30 -5.06 20.54
C LYS A 102 -30.40 -6.07 20.85
N ILE A 103 -30.75 -6.97 19.92
CA ILE A 103 -31.71 -8.05 20.18
C ILE A 103 -31.23 -8.87 21.38
N VAL A 104 -29.98 -9.36 21.37
CA VAL A 104 -29.38 -10.12 22.49
C VAL A 104 -29.47 -9.36 23.81
N VAL A 105 -29.09 -8.07 23.81
CA VAL A 105 -29.13 -7.20 25.01
C VAL A 105 -30.55 -7.09 25.58
N PHE A 106 -31.58 -7.00 24.73
CA PHE A 106 -32.95 -6.76 25.20
C PHE A 106 -33.79 -8.03 25.36
N SER A 107 -33.43 -9.15 24.73
CA SER A 107 -34.15 -10.42 24.82
C SER A 107 -33.55 -11.42 25.81
N ASP A 108 -32.24 -11.39 26.05
CA ASP A 108 -31.58 -12.39 26.90
C ASP A 108 -31.59 -11.99 28.38
N ILE A 109 -32.14 -12.87 29.22
CA ILE A 109 -32.26 -12.69 30.68
C ILE A 109 -30.95 -13.08 31.40
N LYS A 110 -30.10 -13.91 30.78
CA LYS A 110 -28.83 -14.38 31.37
C LYS A 110 -27.76 -13.30 31.40
N LEU A 111 -27.86 -12.28 30.56
CA LEU A 111 -26.88 -11.19 30.51
C LEU A 111 -27.16 -10.15 31.60
N SER A 112 -26.16 -9.85 32.45
CA SER A 112 -26.33 -8.86 33.53
C SER A 112 -26.58 -7.45 32.99
N LYS A 113 -27.27 -6.58 33.75
CA LYS A 113 -27.48 -5.17 33.39
C LYS A 113 -26.16 -4.42 33.15
N LEU A 114 -25.10 -4.78 33.87
CA LEU A 114 -23.78 -4.21 33.72
C LEU A 114 -23.17 -4.58 32.35
N TYR A 115 -23.28 -5.83 31.94
CA TYR A 115 -22.81 -6.31 30.63
C TYR A 115 -23.60 -5.71 29.47
N LYS A 116 -24.92 -5.61 29.62
CA LYS A 116 -25.78 -4.91 28.66
C LYS A 116 -25.31 -3.47 28.42
N LYS A 117 -24.98 -2.74 29.50
CA LYS A 117 -24.46 -1.36 29.40
C LYS A 117 -23.11 -1.32 28.69
N ALA A 118 -22.18 -2.19 29.08
CA ALA A 118 -20.83 -2.24 28.52
C ALA A 118 -20.85 -2.53 27.01
N LEU A 119 -21.66 -3.49 26.57
CA LEU A 119 -21.76 -3.84 25.15
C LEU A 119 -22.31 -2.68 24.30
N LEU A 120 -23.41 -2.05 24.74
CA LEU A 120 -23.99 -0.92 24.02
C LEU A 120 -23.03 0.27 23.95
N GLU A 121 -22.34 0.58 25.06
CA GLU A 121 -21.35 1.65 25.11
C GLU A 121 -20.18 1.37 24.16
N PHE A 122 -19.63 0.15 24.18
CA PHE A 122 -18.56 -0.25 23.26
C PHE A 122 -18.97 -0.12 21.79
N LEU A 123 -20.14 -0.65 21.41
CA LEU A 123 -20.64 -0.58 20.02
C LEU A 123 -20.84 0.86 19.55
N SER A 124 -21.34 1.74 20.43
CA SER A 124 -21.51 3.17 20.13
C SER A 124 -20.16 3.89 20.00
N SER A 125 -19.19 3.54 20.85
CA SER A 125 -17.84 4.09 20.80
C SER A 125 -17.10 3.66 19.53
N TYR A 126 -17.23 2.39 19.14
CA TYR A 126 -16.63 1.88 17.91
C TYR A 126 -17.19 2.59 16.68
N GLU A 127 -18.51 2.68 16.54
CA GLU A 127 -19.14 3.39 15.42
C GLU A 127 -18.73 4.87 15.38
N THR A 128 -18.61 5.53 16.53
CA THR A 128 -18.15 6.92 16.60
C THR A 128 -16.72 7.05 16.09
N LEU A 129 -15.84 6.13 16.49
CA LEU A 129 -14.45 6.11 16.06
C LEU A 129 -14.32 5.79 14.57
N GLU A 130 -15.03 4.76 14.10
CA GLU A 130 -15.11 4.37 12.69
C GLU A 130 -15.56 5.53 11.81
N ARG A 131 -16.66 6.21 12.17
CA ARG A 131 -17.16 7.38 11.45
C ARG A 131 -16.12 8.51 11.41
N LYS A 132 -15.46 8.80 12.53
CA LYS A 132 -14.45 9.86 12.61
C LYS A 132 -13.26 9.62 11.69
N LEU A 133 -12.84 8.36 11.55
CA LEU A 133 -11.60 8.00 10.85
C LEU A 133 -11.82 7.58 9.40
N PHE A 134 -12.94 6.91 9.12
CA PHE A 134 -13.13 6.15 7.88
C PHE A 134 -14.46 6.42 7.19
N HIS A 135 -15.17 7.52 7.51
CA HIS A 135 -16.41 7.86 6.79
C HIS A 135 -16.22 7.96 5.27
N TRP A 136 -15.00 8.25 4.82
CA TRP A 136 -14.65 8.45 3.44
C TRP A 136 -14.67 7.18 2.58
N ILE A 137 -14.86 6.01 3.16
CA ILE A 137 -15.13 4.77 2.41
C ILE A 137 -16.54 4.77 1.76
N ARG A 138 -17.41 5.71 2.16
CA ARG A 138 -18.66 6.01 1.46
C ARG A 138 -18.37 6.85 0.22
N PRO A 139 -19.14 6.69 -0.88
CA PRO A 139 -20.41 5.96 -0.94
C PRO A 139 -20.29 4.45 -1.17
N ASN A 140 -19.10 3.90 -1.41
CA ASN A 140 -18.96 2.51 -1.87
C ASN A 140 -19.15 1.46 -0.78
N HIS A 141 -18.79 1.79 0.48
CA HIS A 141 -19.00 0.93 1.64
C HIS A 141 -19.69 1.71 2.76
N ASP A 142 -20.74 1.14 3.35
CA ASP A 142 -21.47 1.76 4.45
C ASP A 142 -20.66 1.75 5.75
N SER A 143 -19.77 0.76 5.90
CA SER A 143 -18.92 0.58 7.07
C SER A 143 -17.59 -0.13 6.75
N LEU A 144 -16.63 -0.03 7.65
CA LEU A 144 -15.33 -0.68 7.55
C LEU A 144 -15.47 -2.21 7.56
N LEU A 145 -16.45 -2.75 8.28
CA LEU A 145 -16.74 -4.18 8.22
C LEU A 145 -17.16 -4.61 6.81
N GLU A 146 -17.97 -3.81 6.12
CA GLU A 146 -18.36 -4.12 4.73
C GLU A 146 -17.16 -4.06 3.77
N LEU A 147 -16.29 -3.05 3.92
CA LEU A 147 -15.03 -3.00 3.17
C LEU A 147 -14.18 -4.24 3.46
N TYR A 148 -14.03 -4.63 4.73
CA TYR A 148 -13.26 -5.79 5.13
C TYR A 148 -13.82 -7.11 4.57
N GLU A 149 -15.14 -7.32 4.64
CA GLU A 149 -15.80 -8.49 4.06
C GLU A 149 -15.65 -8.54 2.53
N SER A 150 -15.55 -7.38 1.86
CA SER A 150 -15.34 -7.32 0.42
C SER A 150 -14.03 -7.98 -0.03
N TYR A 151 -13.03 -8.11 0.85
CA TYR A 151 -11.76 -8.77 0.54
C TYR A 151 -11.90 -10.28 0.33
N SER A 152 -13.02 -10.87 0.73
CA SER A 152 -13.33 -12.29 0.46
C SER A 152 -13.73 -12.56 -0.99
N LYS A 153 -13.99 -11.53 -1.80
CA LYS A 153 -14.38 -11.66 -3.21
C LYS A 153 -13.31 -12.34 -4.06
N SER A 154 -12.03 -12.16 -3.73
CA SER A 154 -10.90 -12.81 -4.40
C SER A 154 -9.78 -13.11 -3.41
N GLU A 155 -9.09 -14.23 -3.60
CA GLU A 155 -7.92 -14.55 -2.78
C GLU A 155 -6.76 -13.60 -3.09
N TYR A 156 -6.45 -13.43 -4.39
CA TYR A 156 -5.37 -12.57 -4.89
C TYR A 156 -5.92 -11.45 -5.77
N GLY A 157 -5.25 -10.30 -5.76
CA GLY A 157 -5.54 -9.18 -6.66
C GLY A 157 -4.30 -8.33 -6.94
N ILE A 158 -4.25 -7.70 -8.11
CA ILE A 158 -3.22 -6.74 -8.50
C ILE A 158 -3.87 -5.36 -8.58
N ALA A 159 -3.30 -4.38 -7.88
CA ALA A 159 -3.76 -2.99 -7.90
C ALA A 159 -2.77 -2.14 -8.69
N ILE A 160 -3.24 -1.33 -9.64
CA ILE A 160 -2.38 -0.44 -10.44
C ILE A 160 -3.02 0.95 -10.47
N SER A 161 -2.26 1.98 -10.12
CA SER A 161 -2.69 3.37 -10.31
C SER A 161 -2.26 3.85 -11.69
N ILE A 162 -3.20 4.31 -12.53
CA ILE A 162 -2.89 4.76 -13.90
C ILE A 162 -3.57 6.10 -14.17
N CYS A 163 -2.77 7.08 -14.62
CA CYS A 163 -3.25 8.32 -15.23
C CYS A 163 -2.87 8.37 -16.72
N ASP A 164 -3.39 9.35 -17.45
CA ASP A 164 -3.19 9.51 -18.90
C ASP A 164 -1.72 9.48 -19.33
N ARG A 165 -0.83 10.11 -18.53
CA ARG A 165 0.62 10.13 -18.81
C ARG A 165 1.22 8.72 -18.84
N TYR A 166 0.71 7.83 -18.00
CA TYR A 166 1.22 6.47 -17.84
C TYR A 166 0.31 5.42 -18.49
N ALA A 167 -0.76 5.81 -19.20
CA ALA A 167 -1.75 4.88 -19.75
C ALA A 167 -1.13 3.81 -20.66
N ILE A 168 -0.18 4.19 -21.51
CA ILE A 168 0.51 3.25 -22.41
C ILE A 168 1.44 2.30 -21.63
N MET A 169 2.16 2.80 -20.61
CA MET A 169 3.06 1.97 -19.79
C MET A 169 2.26 1.01 -18.89
N GLY A 170 1.24 1.51 -18.21
CA GLY A 170 0.36 0.69 -17.38
C GLY A 170 -0.39 -0.35 -18.22
N ASN A 171 -0.81 0.01 -19.43
CA ASN A 171 -1.35 -0.95 -20.38
C ASN A 171 -0.35 -2.06 -20.71
N ASN A 172 0.92 -1.73 -20.91
CA ASN A 172 1.98 -2.72 -21.15
C ASN A 172 2.18 -3.69 -20.00
N LEU A 173 2.14 -3.19 -18.76
CA LEU A 173 2.23 -4.04 -17.57
C LEU A 173 1.06 -5.05 -17.52
N ILE A 174 -0.18 -4.58 -17.73
CA ILE A 174 -1.38 -5.43 -17.79
C ILE A 174 -1.22 -6.50 -18.87
N ASN A 175 -0.78 -6.06 -20.04
CA ASN A 175 -0.51 -6.88 -21.20
C ASN A 175 0.58 -7.92 -20.95
N SER A 176 1.65 -7.57 -20.23
CA SER A 176 2.72 -8.49 -19.85
C SER A 176 2.21 -9.56 -18.90
N ILE A 177 1.41 -9.17 -17.89
CA ILE A 177 0.77 -10.09 -16.94
C ILE A 177 -0.15 -11.08 -17.66
N ARG A 178 -0.97 -10.60 -18.60
CA ARG A 178 -1.96 -11.44 -19.30
C ARG A 178 -1.35 -12.27 -20.43
N ASN A 179 -0.44 -11.70 -21.22
CA ASN A 179 0.02 -12.31 -22.46
C ASN A 179 1.38 -12.99 -22.34
N VAL A 180 2.29 -12.50 -21.51
CA VAL A 180 3.60 -13.13 -21.30
C VAL A 180 3.51 -14.14 -20.16
N TYR A 181 3.05 -13.70 -18.98
CA TYR A 181 2.95 -14.57 -17.80
C TYR A 181 1.71 -15.45 -17.75
N LYS A 182 0.70 -15.19 -18.60
CA LYS A 182 -0.58 -15.92 -18.63
C LYS A 182 -1.27 -15.98 -17.26
N SER A 183 -1.06 -14.96 -16.42
CA SER A 183 -1.67 -14.89 -15.10
C SER A 183 -3.13 -14.47 -15.21
N ASN A 184 -3.99 -15.15 -14.45
CA ASN A 184 -5.43 -14.86 -14.35
C ASN A 184 -5.80 -14.06 -13.10
N ILE A 185 -4.82 -13.65 -12.28
CA ILE A 185 -5.07 -12.84 -11.08
C ILE A 185 -5.82 -11.56 -11.49
N PRO A 186 -6.97 -11.24 -10.88
CA PRO A 186 -7.72 -10.02 -11.18
C PRO A 186 -6.85 -8.76 -11.07
N ILE A 187 -6.93 -7.89 -12.08
CA ILE A 187 -6.25 -6.60 -12.10
C ILE A 187 -7.31 -5.51 -11.89
N HIS A 188 -7.06 -4.66 -10.89
CA HIS A 188 -7.88 -3.51 -10.56
C HIS A 188 -7.06 -2.24 -10.82
N VAL A 189 -7.47 -1.50 -11.84
CA VAL A 189 -6.88 -0.21 -12.21
C VAL A 189 -7.64 0.91 -11.51
N TYR A 190 -6.91 1.80 -10.85
CA TYR A 190 -7.45 2.94 -10.11
C TYR A 190 -7.00 4.25 -10.74
N TYR A 191 -7.90 5.23 -10.75
CA TYR A 191 -7.70 6.59 -11.26
C TYR A 191 -8.64 7.56 -10.52
N VAL A 192 -8.48 8.86 -10.75
CA VAL A 192 -9.26 9.93 -10.07
C VAL A 192 -10.02 10.79 -11.08
N GLY A 193 -11.19 10.31 -11.50
CA GLY A 193 -12.05 10.99 -12.47
C GLY A 193 -11.46 11.07 -13.88
N ASP A 194 -12.30 11.50 -14.82
CA ASP A 194 -11.92 11.65 -16.23
C ASP A 194 -10.71 12.57 -16.50
N PRO A 195 -10.44 13.63 -15.71
CA PRO A 195 -9.24 14.46 -15.89
C PRO A 195 -7.92 13.74 -15.58
N ASP A 196 -7.95 12.68 -14.76
CA ASP A 196 -6.76 11.88 -14.43
C ASP A 196 -6.53 10.78 -15.46
N LEU A 197 -7.60 10.09 -15.87
CA LEU A 197 -7.58 9.08 -16.92
C LEU A 197 -8.80 9.25 -17.83
N ASN A 198 -8.60 9.71 -19.06
CA ASN A 198 -9.72 10.04 -19.95
C ASN A 198 -10.48 8.79 -20.45
N PRO A 199 -11.74 8.92 -20.90
CA PRO A 199 -12.56 7.78 -21.34
C PRO A 199 -11.95 6.93 -22.47
N LEU A 200 -11.12 7.50 -23.35
CA LEU A 200 -10.45 6.72 -24.40
C LEU A 200 -9.41 5.78 -23.79
N ASN A 201 -8.58 6.29 -22.88
CA ASN A 201 -7.60 5.49 -22.16
C ASN A 201 -8.26 4.48 -21.21
N GLN A 202 -9.36 4.84 -20.55
CA GLN A 202 -10.16 3.91 -19.76
C GLN A 202 -10.62 2.71 -20.62
N ASN A 203 -11.22 2.98 -21.78
CA ASN A 203 -11.70 1.93 -22.70
C ASN A 203 -10.56 1.08 -23.25
N MET A 204 -9.43 1.71 -23.58
CA MET A 204 -8.21 1.02 -24.01
C MET A 204 -7.76 0.01 -22.94
N ILE A 205 -7.54 0.45 -21.71
CA ILE A 205 -7.06 -0.38 -20.59
C ILE A 205 -8.06 -1.50 -20.25
N LYS A 206 -9.36 -1.18 -20.22
CA LYS A 206 -10.41 -2.17 -19.95
C LYS A 206 -10.45 -3.28 -21.00
N SER A 207 -10.05 -2.99 -22.23
CA SER A 207 -10.06 -3.93 -23.36
C SER A 207 -8.78 -4.76 -23.48
N SER A 208 -7.79 -4.54 -22.62
CA SER A 208 -6.46 -5.15 -22.74
C SER A 208 -6.39 -6.62 -22.35
N GLY A 209 -7.39 -7.11 -21.62
CA GLY A 209 -7.47 -8.53 -21.29
C GLY A 209 -8.64 -8.86 -20.36
N PRO A 210 -8.89 -10.16 -20.12
CA PRO A 210 -9.89 -10.61 -19.17
C PRO A 210 -9.51 -10.21 -17.74
N ASN A 211 -10.51 -10.11 -16.86
CA ASN A 211 -10.33 -9.79 -15.43
C ASN A 211 -9.54 -8.48 -15.21
N VAL A 212 -9.81 -7.45 -16.02
CA VAL A 212 -9.30 -6.09 -15.85
C VAL A 212 -10.49 -5.19 -15.51
N GLU A 213 -10.49 -4.65 -14.31
CA GLU A 213 -11.54 -3.76 -13.81
C GLU A 213 -10.97 -2.36 -13.55
N LEU A 214 -11.76 -1.34 -13.83
CA LEU A 214 -11.39 0.06 -13.62
C LEU A 214 -12.26 0.66 -12.51
N HIS A 215 -11.63 1.42 -11.63
CA HIS A 215 -12.23 1.97 -10.41
C HIS A 215 -11.89 3.46 -10.29
N ASP A 216 -12.91 4.31 -10.36
CA ASP A 216 -12.77 5.75 -10.16
C ASP A 216 -12.84 6.08 -8.66
N LEU A 217 -11.70 6.44 -8.06
CA LEU A 217 -11.62 6.84 -6.66
C LEU A 217 -12.48 8.06 -6.33
N SER A 218 -12.72 8.96 -7.29
CA SER A 218 -13.58 10.12 -7.06
C SER A 218 -15.05 9.75 -6.90
N ALA A 219 -15.46 8.58 -7.43
CA ALA A 219 -16.82 8.06 -7.32
C ALA A 219 -17.01 7.08 -6.14
N ILE A 220 -15.95 6.36 -5.74
CA ILE A 220 -16.05 5.31 -4.71
C ILE A 220 -15.58 5.76 -3.32
N THR A 221 -15.08 6.99 -3.17
CA THR A 221 -14.71 7.57 -1.88
C THR A 221 -15.34 8.96 -1.70
N ASP A 222 -15.30 9.48 -0.47
CA ASP A 222 -15.53 10.89 -0.19
C ASP A 222 -14.34 11.68 -0.76
N HIS A 223 -14.45 11.99 -2.06
CA HIS A 223 -13.36 12.57 -2.83
C HIS A 223 -12.89 13.90 -2.24
N ASP A 224 -13.81 14.77 -1.81
CA ASP A 224 -13.48 16.08 -1.26
C ASP A 224 -12.66 15.97 0.03
N PHE A 225 -12.90 14.92 0.82
CA PHE A 225 -12.16 14.66 2.05
C PHE A 225 -10.79 14.01 1.80
N VAL A 226 -10.75 12.99 0.94
CA VAL A 226 -9.54 12.19 0.73
C VAL A 226 -8.60 12.81 -0.29
N ARG A 227 -9.15 13.26 -1.42
CA ARG A 227 -8.45 13.72 -2.63
C ARG A 227 -7.23 12.87 -2.94
N ALA A 228 -7.46 11.58 -3.20
CA ALA A 228 -6.46 10.54 -3.46
C ALA A 228 -5.71 10.73 -4.79
N GLU A 229 -5.11 11.89 -5.04
CA GLU A 229 -4.42 12.24 -6.28
C GLU A 229 -2.92 11.90 -6.22
N SER A 230 -2.25 11.75 -7.36
CA SER A 230 -0.80 11.54 -7.45
C SER A 230 -0.36 10.28 -6.67
N PHE A 231 0.71 10.36 -5.88
CA PHE A 231 1.24 9.25 -5.07
C PHE A 231 0.18 8.59 -4.16
N ALA A 232 -0.78 9.37 -3.66
CA ALA A 232 -1.78 8.86 -2.74
C ALA A 232 -2.72 7.83 -3.39
N THR A 233 -2.98 7.92 -4.70
CA THR A 233 -3.86 6.98 -5.44
C THR A 233 -3.50 5.52 -5.14
N LYS A 234 -2.21 5.22 -5.07
CA LYS A 234 -1.66 3.87 -4.85
C LYS A 234 -2.09 3.25 -3.52
N VAL A 235 -2.07 4.05 -2.46
CA VAL A 235 -2.44 3.60 -1.11
C VAL A 235 -3.92 3.24 -1.06
N PHE A 236 -4.78 4.08 -1.65
CA PHE A 236 -6.22 3.82 -1.70
C PHE A 236 -6.56 2.68 -2.68
N ALA A 237 -5.84 2.55 -3.79
CA ALA A 237 -5.95 1.43 -4.72
C ALA A 237 -5.72 0.09 -4.01
N GLN A 238 -4.62 -0.03 -3.26
CA GLN A 238 -4.31 -1.25 -2.51
C GLN A 238 -5.38 -1.56 -1.46
N LEU A 239 -5.79 -0.54 -0.69
CA LEU A 239 -6.81 -0.69 0.34
C LEU A 239 -8.17 -1.11 -0.22
N LEU A 240 -8.63 -0.50 -1.31
CA LEU A 240 -9.98 -0.70 -1.86
C LEU A 240 -10.10 -1.88 -2.82
N THR A 241 -8.98 -2.48 -3.25
CA THR A 241 -8.99 -3.68 -4.10
C THR A 241 -9.77 -4.82 -3.42
N PRO A 242 -10.81 -5.42 -4.03
CA PRO A 242 -11.66 -6.42 -3.39
C PRO A 242 -10.99 -7.82 -3.34
N ALA A 243 -9.78 -7.90 -2.78
CA ALA A 243 -9.04 -9.14 -2.60
C ALA A 243 -8.28 -9.13 -1.27
N ARG A 244 -7.99 -10.31 -0.72
CA ARG A 244 -7.22 -10.45 0.52
C ARG A 244 -5.74 -10.13 0.33
N HIS A 245 -5.10 -10.83 -0.61
CA HIS A 245 -3.68 -10.72 -0.91
C HIS A 245 -3.49 -9.77 -2.11
N VAL A 246 -3.01 -8.55 -1.85
CA VAL A 246 -2.93 -7.51 -2.89
C VAL A 246 -1.49 -7.15 -3.18
N MET A 247 -1.13 -7.24 -4.47
CA MET A 247 0.11 -6.70 -5.03
C MET A 247 -0.19 -5.34 -5.67
N LEU A 248 0.27 -4.27 -5.05
CA LEU A 248 0.26 -2.93 -5.63
C LEU A 248 1.46 -2.80 -6.57
N LEU A 249 1.24 -2.26 -7.77
CA LEU A 249 2.27 -1.98 -8.78
C LEU A 249 2.17 -0.54 -9.29
N ASP A 250 3.32 0.11 -9.48
CA ASP A 250 3.42 1.30 -10.31
C ASP A 250 3.17 0.94 -11.80
N ALA A 251 2.67 1.90 -12.58
CA ALA A 251 2.34 1.69 -13.99
C ALA A 251 3.57 1.41 -14.88
N ASP A 252 4.77 1.64 -14.37
CA ASP A 252 6.06 1.47 -15.06
C ASP A 252 6.91 0.34 -14.46
N VAL A 253 6.29 -0.57 -13.69
CA VAL A 253 6.92 -1.82 -13.31
C VAL A 253 7.08 -2.72 -14.54
N VAL A 254 8.25 -3.35 -14.65
CA VAL A 254 8.48 -4.47 -15.56
C VAL A 254 8.75 -5.72 -14.72
N LEU A 255 7.85 -6.69 -14.78
CA LEU A 255 8.03 -7.96 -14.07
C LEU A 255 9.01 -8.85 -14.82
N LEU A 256 9.91 -9.52 -14.09
CA LEU A 256 10.82 -10.55 -14.60
C LEU A 256 10.43 -11.96 -14.16
N GLN A 257 9.46 -12.07 -13.24
CA GLN A 257 8.83 -13.32 -12.83
C GLN A 257 7.31 -13.17 -12.80
N SER A 258 6.60 -14.30 -12.80
CA SER A 258 5.14 -14.32 -12.71
C SER A 258 4.63 -13.71 -11.40
N PRO A 259 3.48 -13.01 -11.40
CA PRO A 259 2.84 -12.55 -10.16
C PRO A 259 2.63 -13.66 -9.12
N GLU A 260 2.30 -14.87 -9.55
CA GLU A 260 2.08 -16.04 -8.69
C GLU A 260 3.34 -16.42 -7.89
N SER A 261 4.52 -16.37 -8.52
CA SER A 261 5.77 -16.70 -7.83
C SER A 261 6.12 -15.68 -6.75
N ILE A 262 5.77 -14.40 -6.95
CA ILE A 262 6.01 -13.33 -5.97
C ILE A 262 5.17 -13.57 -4.71
N PHE A 263 3.88 -13.93 -4.84
CA PHE A 263 3.04 -14.31 -3.70
C PHE A 263 3.53 -15.59 -2.99
N SER A 264 4.37 -16.39 -3.65
CA SER A 264 4.91 -17.62 -3.06
C SER A 264 6.12 -17.41 -2.14
N SER A 265 6.67 -16.18 -2.09
CA SER A 265 7.81 -15.78 -1.26
C SER A 265 7.64 -16.20 0.20
N SER A 266 8.70 -16.75 0.79
CA SER A 266 8.69 -17.21 2.19
C SER A 266 8.53 -16.04 3.16
N GLY A 267 9.20 -14.92 2.88
CA GLY A 267 9.07 -13.69 3.64
C GLY A 267 7.61 -13.23 3.69
N TYR A 268 6.96 -13.18 2.53
CA TYR A 268 5.55 -12.84 2.42
C TYR A 268 4.63 -13.81 3.16
N LYS A 269 4.78 -15.13 2.97
CA LYS A 269 3.94 -16.14 3.63
C LYS A 269 3.99 -16.04 5.15
N ASN A 270 5.16 -15.72 5.71
CA ASN A 270 5.36 -15.62 7.15
C ASN A 270 4.83 -14.29 7.71
N SER A 271 5.22 -13.17 7.09
CA SER A 271 4.91 -11.84 7.61
C SER A 271 3.52 -11.36 7.19
N GLY A 272 3.02 -11.74 6.01
CA GLY A 272 1.87 -11.13 5.35
C GLY A 272 2.25 -9.87 4.54
N THR A 273 3.53 -9.55 4.41
CA THR A 273 4.03 -8.39 3.67
C THR A 273 5.31 -8.68 2.90
N LEU A 274 5.51 -8.00 1.78
CA LEU A 274 6.78 -7.97 1.05
C LEU A 274 7.00 -6.56 0.52
N PHE A 275 7.93 -5.86 1.16
CA PHE A 275 8.39 -4.51 0.78
C PHE A 275 9.78 -4.59 0.16
N PHE A 276 10.17 -3.59 -0.62
CA PHE A 276 11.47 -3.53 -1.28
C PHE A 276 12.24 -2.29 -0.85
N HIS A 277 13.57 -2.38 -0.85
CA HIS A 277 14.43 -1.26 -0.50
C HIS A 277 14.57 -0.26 -1.66
N ASP A 278 14.60 1.04 -1.38
CA ASP A 278 15.04 2.05 -2.36
C ASP A 278 16.58 2.15 -2.35
N ARG A 279 17.14 2.99 -3.20
CA ARG A 279 18.57 3.30 -3.26
C ARG A 279 19.05 3.86 -1.94
N GLN A 280 20.23 3.44 -1.50
CA GLN A 280 20.83 3.91 -0.24
C GLN A 280 21.58 5.21 -0.45
N ILE A 281 20.82 6.29 -0.47
CA ILE A 281 21.24 7.66 -0.80
C ILE A 281 20.73 8.65 0.25
N PHE A 282 21.44 9.77 0.37
CA PHE A 282 21.14 10.91 1.25
C PHE A 282 21.03 10.57 2.75
N GLU A 283 21.52 11.46 3.60
CA GLU A 283 21.31 11.28 5.04
C GLU A 283 19.87 11.68 5.43
N PRO A 284 19.21 10.93 6.32
CA PRO A 284 17.90 11.31 6.85
C PRO A 284 17.98 12.64 7.60
N LYS A 285 16.97 13.49 7.39
CA LYS A 285 16.89 14.79 8.07
C LYS A 285 16.52 14.62 9.55
N PRO A 286 17.18 15.30 10.50
CA PRO A 286 16.87 15.19 11.93
C PRO A 286 15.40 15.46 12.26
N GLU A 287 14.77 16.43 11.60
CA GLU A 287 13.36 16.75 11.82
C GLU A 287 12.40 15.68 11.29
N THR A 288 12.81 14.87 10.31
CA THR A 288 12.06 13.68 9.87
C THR A 288 12.17 12.56 10.91
N ILE A 289 13.36 12.36 11.49
CA ILE A 289 13.59 11.38 12.56
C ILE A 289 12.74 11.72 13.79
N SER A 290 12.82 12.95 14.30
CA SER A 290 12.02 13.38 15.46
C SER A 290 10.51 13.33 15.18
N TRP A 291 10.09 13.66 13.96
CA TRP A 291 8.69 13.48 13.55
C TRP A 291 8.27 12.02 13.63
N PHE A 292 9.05 11.10 13.06
CA PHE A 292 8.73 9.67 13.09
C PHE A 292 8.70 9.12 14.52
N LEU A 293 9.69 9.44 15.36
CA LEU A 293 9.71 9.06 16.77
C LEU A 293 8.44 9.53 17.49
N SER A 294 7.95 10.73 17.20
CA SER A 294 6.72 11.26 17.82
C SER A 294 5.46 10.42 17.51
N LEU A 295 5.48 9.60 16.46
CA LEU A 295 4.35 8.73 16.09
C LEU A 295 4.35 7.41 16.88
N LEU A 296 5.50 7.00 17.42
CA LEU A 296 5.68 5.69 18.04
C LEU A 296 5.08 5.66 19.46
N PRO A 297 4.34 4.60 19.81
CA PRO A 297 3.74 4.48 21.14
C PRO A 297 4.76 4.27 22.25
N ASP A 298 5.95 3.77 21.90
CA ASP A 298 6.96 3.28 22.82
C ASP A 298 8.34 3.94 22.60
N LYS A 299 8.35 5.15 22.04
CA LYS A 299 9.56 5.95 21.90
C LYS A 299 10.28 6.09 23.25
N ILE A 300 11.61 5.96 23.26
CA ILE A 300 12.42 6.10 24.47
C ILE A 300 12.57 7.60 24.80
N SER A 301 12.92 8.40 23.79
CA SER A 301 12.99 9.86 23.86
C SER A 301 12.68 10.47 22.50
N ASP A 302 12.78 11.79 22.37
CA ASP A 302 12.61 12.48 21.08
C ASP A 302 13.82 12.33 20.13
N THR A 303 14.87 11.62 20.59
CA THR A 303 16.10 11.35 19.81
C THR A 303 16.49 9.88 19.80
N GLU A 304 15.93 9.05 20.67
CA GLU A 304 16.30 7.63 20.80
C GLU A 304 15.15 6.71 20.35
N PRO A 305 15.38 5.83 19.35
CA PRO A 305 14.39 4.87 18.91
C PRO A 305 14.18 3.74 19.94
N PRO A 306 13.01 3.08 19.91
CA PRO A 306 12.87 1.77 20.54
C PRO A 306 13.91 0.79 20.01
N LYS A 307 14.34 -0.16 20.85
CA LYS A 307 15.38 -1.15 20.50
C LYS A 307 15.13 -1.90 19.19
N ARG A 308 13.87 -2.20 18.85
CA ARG A 308 13.53 -2.89 17.59
C ARG A 308 13.94 -2.10 16.33
N LEU A 309 14.11 -0.78 16.45
CA LEU A 309 14.44 0.13 15.36
C LEU A 309 15.90 0.62 15.41
N GLU A 310 16.73 0.08 16.29
CA GLU A 310 18.14 0.52 16.43
C GLU A 310 18.94 0.40 15.12
N ASN A 311 18.59 -0.59 14.29
CA ASN A 311 19.23 -0.84 12.99
C ASN A 311 18.47 -0.24 11.79
N ASN A 312 17.40 0.53 12.03
CA ASN A 312 16.66 1.15 10.93
C ASN A 312 17.56 2.22 10.25
N PRO A 313 17.58 2.29 8.90
CA PRO A 313 18.44 3.21 8.14
C PRO A 313 18.33 4.68 8.54
N TRP A 314 17.18 5.11 9.07
CA TRP A 314 17.01 6.48 9.55
C TRP A 314 17.82 6.80 10.81
N PHE A 315 18.05 5.82 11.69
CA PHE A 315 18.83 6.02 12.93
C PHE A 315 20.31 5.70 12.75
N THR A 316 20.64 4.86 11.77
CA THR A 316 22.04 4.56 11.40
C THR A 316 22.63 5.58 10.43
N GLY A 317 21.83 6.54 9.94
CA GLY A 317 22.25 7.56 8.97
C GLY A 317 22.48 7.01 7.56
N LYS A 318 22.04 5.77 7.28
CA LYS A 318 22.39 5.06 6.05
C LYS A 318 21.67 5.59 4.81
N THR A 319 20.38 5.93 4.92
CA THR A 319 19.63 6.52 3.81
C THR A 319 18.35 7.21 4.27
N GLN A 320 17.97 8.31 3.61
CA GLN A 320 16.66 8.95 3.77
C GLN A 320 15.52 8.14 3.14
N HIS A 321 15.79 7.37 2.08
CA HIS A 321 14.79 6.60 1.34
C HIS A 321 14.93 5.12 1.65
N ILE A 322 14.01 4.57 2.44
CA ILE A 322 14.09 3.17 2.86
C ILE A 322 13.33 2.29 1.89
N GLN A 323 12.12 2.68 1.51
CA GLN A 323 11.21 1.81 0.78
C GLN A 323 11.07 2.26 -0.68
N GLU A 324 11.19 1.30 -1.60
CA GLU A 324 10.68 1.42 -2.95
C GLU A 324 9.23 0.92 -2.98
N SER A 325 8.31 1.78 -3.42
CA SER A 325 6.87 1.51 -3.44
C SER A 325 6.32 1.13 -4.82
N GLY A 326 7.18 1.00 -5.83
CA GLY A 326 6.79 0.53 -7.16
C GLY A 326 6.19 -0.87 -7.11
N MET A 327 6.53 -1.66 -6.09
CA MET A 327 5.82 -2.88 -5.74
C MET A 327 5.62 -2.96 -4.22
N VAL A 328 4.39 -3.19 -3.77
CA VAL A 328 4.06 -3.39 -2.35
C VAL A 328 3.05 -4.52 -2.22
N ILE A 329 3.36 -5.57 -1.44
CA ILE A 329 2.47 -6.72 -1.31
C ILE A 329 2.01 -6.86 0.14
N ILE A 330 0.69 -6.96 0.36
CA ILE A 330 0.08 -7.00 1.70
C ILE A 330 -1.07 -8.04 1.74
N ASP A 331 -1.09 -8.88 2.78
CA ASP A 331 -2.29 -9.59 3.25
C ASP A 331 -3.13 -8.61 4.07
N LYS A 332 -4.18 -8.08 3.44
CA LYS A 332 -5.02 -7.02 4.03
C LYS A 332 -5.88 -7.50 5.18
N VAL A 333 -6.19 -8.79 5.24
CA VAL A 333 -6.93 -9.36 6.38
C VAL A 333 -6.03 -9.35 7.61
N LYS A 334 -4.76 -9.73 7.46
CA LYS A 334 -3.78 -9.72 8.55
C LYS A 334 -3.36 -8.30 8.98
N HIS A 335 -3.32 -7.36 8.02
CA HIS A 335 -2.76 -6.01 8.23
C HIS A 335 -3.71 -4.87 7.88
N LEU A 336 -5.03 -5.05 8.07
CA LEU A 336 -6.02 -4.00 7.77
C LEU A 336 -5.70 -2.70 8.51
N THR A 337 -5.44 -2.76 9.82
CA THR A 337 -5.26 -1.57 10.65
C THR A 337 -3.99 -0.78 10.32
N PRO A 338 -2.81 -1.39 10.09
CA PRO A 338 -1.67 -0.70 9.49
C PRO A 338 -1.99 -0.04 8.14
N LEU A 339 -2.67 -0.74 7.23
CA LEU A 339 -2.99 -0.20 5.91
C LEU A 339 -3.98 0.97 5.97
N LEU A 340 -4.95 0.93 6.89
CA LEU A 340 -5.82 2.06 7.18
C LEU A 340 -5.02 3.25 7.73
N THR A 341 -4.04 3.03 8.59
CA THR A 341 -3.14 4.09 9.07
C THR A 341 -2.31 4.67 7.94
N THR A 342 -1.78 3.84 7.04
CA THR A 342 -1.12 4.30 5.82
C THR A 342 -2.05 5.17 4.98
N ALA A 343 -3.32 4.79 4.79
CA ALA A 343 -4.31 5.62 4.10
C ALA A 343 -4.57 6.96 4.82
N LEU A 344 -4.66 6.96 6.15
CA LEU A 344 -4.80 8.19 6.93
C LEU A 344 -3.59 9.12 6.78
N LEU A 345 -2.37 8.60 6.68
CA LEU A 345 -1.16 9.40 6.42
C LEU A 345 -1.15 10.04 5.03
N ASN A 346 -1.92 9.48 4.08
CA ASN A 346 -1.95 9.87 2.67
C ASN A 346 -3.22 10.62 2.25
N LYS A 347 -4.20 10.81 3.14
CA LYS A 347 -5.38 11.65 2.83
C LYS A 347 -5.01 13.13 2.82
N LYS A 348 -5.77 13.95 2.07
CA LYS A 348 -5.42 15.32 1.64
C LYS A 348 -4.68 16.17 2.67
N VAL A 349 -5.27 16.38 3.85
CA VAL A 349 -4.71 17.31 4.85
C VAL A 349 -3.47 16.73 5.52
N GLU A 350 -3.50 15.44 5.84
CA GLU A 350 -2.39 14.74 6.47
C GLU A 350 -1.20 14.60 5.54
N ARG A 351 -1.42 14.29 4.25
CA ARG A 351 -0.34 14.16 3.26
C ARG A 351 0.43 15.46 3.05
N GLU A 352 -0.21 16.63 3.19
CA GLU A 352 0.48 17.92 3.09
C GLU A 352 1.52 18.14 4.20
N LEU A 353 1.37 17.44 5.33
CA LEU A 353 2.35 17.41 6.39
C LEU A 353 3.32 16.23 6.22
N THR A 354 2.81 15.05 5.84
CA THR A 354 3.61 13.83 5.64
C THR A 354 4.66 14.04 4.54
N TYR A 355 4.27 14.58 3.38
CA TYR A 355 5.14 14.70 2.21
C TYR A 355 6.16 15.84 2.33
N LYS A 356 6.09 16.65 3.40
CA LYS A 356 7.20 17.55 3.78
C LYS A 356 8.36 16.80 4.43
N ARG A 357 8.12 15.56 4.89
CA ARG A 357 9.09 14.71 5.61
C ARG A 357 9.64 13.59 4.75
N VAL A 358 8.79 13.03 3.89
CA VAL A 358 9.10 11.86 3.05
C VAL A 358 8.74 12.13 1.59
N TYR A 359 9.31 11.35 0.67
CA TYR A 359 9.04 11.49 -0.75
C TYR A 359 7.78 10.70 -1.14
N GLY A 360 6.67 11.41 -1.30
CA GLY A 360 5.39 10.79 -1.66
C GLY A 360 4.92 9.75 -0.63
N ASP A 361 4.32 8.67 -1.11
CA ASP A 361 3.73 7.60 -0.30
C ASP A 361 4.75 6.58 0.23
N LYS A 362 5.97 6.54 -0.33
CA LYS A 362 6.88 5.38 -0.22
C LYS A 362 7.10 4.89 1.21
N GLU A 363 7.45 5.83 2.10
CA GLU A 363 7.77 5.52 3.51
C GLU A 363 6.52 5.29 4.37
N THR A 364 5.34 5.69 3.89
CA THR A 364 4.10 5.65 4.69
C THR A 364 3.58 4.24 4.93
N PHE A 365 3.97 3.27 4.08
CA PHE A 365 3.60 1.86 4.26
C PHE A 365 4.20 1.30 5.54
N TRP A 366 5.53 1.26 5.66
CA TRP A 366 6.17 0.72 6.88
C TRP A 366 5.92 1.60 8.11
N ILE A 367 5.81 2.93 7.97
CA ILE A 367 5.43 3.81 9.09
C ILE A 367 4.05 3.46 9.63
N GLY A 368 3.07 3.16 8.76
CA GLY A 368 1.74 2.74 9.21
C GLY A 368 1.77 1.48 10.08
N PHE A 369 2.70 0.55 9.77
CA PHE A 369 2.92 -0.64 10.58
C PHE A 369 3.58 -0.33 11.92
N GLU A 370 4.59 0.56 11.96
CA GLU A 370 5.24 0.98 13.20
C GLU A 370 4.31 1.77 14.13
N VAL A 371 3.41 2.59 13.58
CA VAL A 371 2.40 3.33 14.35
C VAL A 371 1.46 2.39 15.11
N ILE A 372 1.06 1.28 14.47
CA ILE A 372 0.18 0.27 15.05
C ILE A 372 0.96 -0.77 15.89
N GLY A 373 2.22 -1.03 15.55
CA GLY A 373 3.05 -2.08 16.15
C GLY A 373 2.87 -3.46 15.50
N HIS A 374 2.56 -3.52 14.20
CA HIS A 374 2.56 -4.78 13.44
C HIS A 374 3.93 -5.04 12.81
N SER A 375 4.39 -6.28 12.83
CA SER A 375 5.59 -6.69 12.10
C SER A 375 5.36 -6.68 10.59
N TYR A 376 6.43 -6.39 9.84
CA TYR A 376 6.48 -6.42 8.38
C TYR A 376 7.81 -7.01 7.91
N TYR A 377 7.92 -7.26 6.61
CA TYR A 377 9.11 -7.83 6.00
C TYR A 377 9.54 -7.01 4.78
N PHE A 378 10.81 -6.61 4.78
CA PHE A 378 11.52 -6.12 3.61
C PHE A 378 12.26 -7.27 2.94
N ALA A 379 12.26 -7.29 1.60
CA ALA A 379 13.10 -8.19 0.81
C ALA A 379 14.56 -8.03 1.24
N PRO A 380 15.35 -9.11 1.28
CA PRO A 380 16.65 -9.12 1.96
C PRO A 380 17.77 -8.43 1.16
N TYR A 381 17.49 -8.01 -0.08
CA TYR A 381 18.48 -7.46 -0.99
C TYR A 381 18.10 -6.04 -1.40
N GLU A 382 19.12 -5.18 -1.45
CA GLU A 382 19.06 -3.82 -1.98
C GLU A 382 18.86 -3.84 -3.50
N PRO A 383 18.30 -2.78 -4.09
CA PRO A 383 18.21 -2.67 -5.55
C PRO A 383 19.59 -2.44 -6.18
N HIS A 384 19.72 -2.87 -7.44
CA HIS A 384 20.89 -2.62 -8.28
C HIS A 384 20.47 -1.99 -9.62
N PRO A 385 21.30 -1.14 -10.25
CA PRO A 385 21.01 -0.63 -11.57
C PRO A 385 21.09 -1.73 -12.64
N ILE A 386 20.22 -1.65 -13.66
CA ILE A 386 20.13 -2.59 -14.79
C ILE A 386 20.10 -1.83 -16.12
N GLY A 387 20.75 -2.35 -17.16
CA GLY A 387 20.89 -1.68 -18.45
C GLY A 387 21.83 -2.43 -19.40
N ASP A 388 22.50 -1.68 -20.26
CA ASP A 388 23.33 -2.19 -21.35
C ASP A 388 24.83 -2.12 -21.06
N ASN A 389 25.20 -1.78 -19.81
CA ASN A 389 26.57 -1.53 -19.36
C ASN A 389 27.28 -0.40 -20.12
N THR A 390 26.54 0.54 -20.72
CA THR A 390 27.11 1.78 -21.26
C THR A 390 27.30 2.83 -20.18
N TYR A 391 28.38 3.61 -20.31
CA TYR A 391 28.69 4.72 -19.43
C TYR A 391 28.62 6.02 -20.22
N PHE A 392 27.85 6.99 -19.74
CA PHE A 392 27.84 8.36 -20.27
C PHE A 392 28.75 9.22 -19.36
N PRO A 393 30.04 9.44 -19.71
CA PRO A 393 30.88 10.39 -18.97
C PRO A 393 30.28 11.80 -19.11
N ARG A 394 29.76 12.36 -18.01
CA ARG A 394 29.44 13.79 -17.93
C ARG A 394 30.72 14.57 -17.65
N GLU A 395 31.48 14.87 -18.69
CA GLU A 395 32.40 16.01 -18.65
C GLU A 395 31.76 17.14 -19.47
N GLU A 396 31.20 18.10 -18.74
CA GLU A 396 30.65 19.37 -19.24
C GLU A 396 29.29 19.32 -19.95
N SER A 397 28.65 20.48 -19.99
CA SER A 397 27.21 20.71 -20.22
C SER A 397 26.62 19.99 -21.44
N PHE A 398 25.60 19.15 -21.19
CA PHE A 398 24.36 18.91 -21.97
C PHE A 398 24.37 19.19 -23.50
N GLU A 399 25.40 18.75 -24.22
CA GLU A 399 25.28 18.42 -25.64
C GLU A 399 25.32 16.90 -25.73
N TRP A 400 24.20 16.30 -26.15
CA TRP A 400 24.00 14.86 -26.19
C TRP A 400 24.89 14.23 -27.27
N ASP A 401 26.17 14.03 -26.98
CA ASP A 401 27.06 13.24 -27.81
C ASP A 401 26.66 11.76 -27.76
N GLU A 402 26.76 11.09 -28.92
CA GLU A 402 26.42 9.68 -29.13
C GLU A 402 27.03 8.75 -28.07
N PRO A 403 26.36 7.63 -27.72
CA PRO A 403 26.85 6.66 -26.73
C PRO A 403 28.26 6.18 -27.09
N LYS A 404 29.26 6.56 -26.27
CA LYS A 404 30.62 6.06 -26.41
C LYS A 404 30.68 4.66 -25.81
N GLN A 405 30.89 3.65 -26.65
CA GLN A 405 31.31 2.34 -26.17
C GLN A 405 32.63 2.51 -25.40
N ILE A 406 32.76 1.79 -24.28
CA ILE A 406 33.98 1.78 -23.47
C ILE A 406 35.14 1.37 -24.38
N ASN A 407 36.00 2.32 -24.73
CA ASN A 407 37.34 2.01 -25.17
C ASN A 407 38.19 1.80 -23.92
N ASP A 408 38.82 0.61 -23.87
CA ASP A 408 40.08 0.33 -23.17
C ASP A 408 40.01 -0.08 -21.67
N ASP A 409 40.26 -1.37 -21.43
CA ASP A 409 40.91 -2.07 -20.29
C ASP A 409 40.62 -1.69 -18.81
N SER A 410 39.74 -0.73 -18.55
CA SER A 410 39.31 -0.35 -17.20
C SER A 410 38.04 -1.11 -16.83
N LYS A 411 38.21 -2.17 -16.03
CA LYS A 411 37.11 -2.91 -15.38
C LYS A 411 36.08 -1.90 -14.85
N PRO A 412 34.82 -1.86 -15.32
CA PRO A 412 33.88 -0.88 -14.82
C PRO A 412 33.55 -1.22 -13.37
N GLU A 413 34.22 -0.52 -12.46
CA GLU A 413 33.91 -0.46 -11.03
C GLU A 413 32.58 0.26 -10.79
N VAL A 414 31.99 0.84 -11.84
CA VAL A 414 30.78 1.67 -11.80
C VAL A 414 29.80 1.16 -12.85
N PHE A 415 28.53 1.02 -12.46
CA PHE A 415 27.42 0.72 -13.36
C PHE A 415 26.32 1.76 -13.17
N CYS A 416 25.82 2.37 -14.23
CA CYS A 416 24.84 3.45 -14.13
C CYS A 416 23.57 3.16 -14.90
N SER A 417 22.43 3.59 -14.35
CA SER A 417 21.13 3.45 -15.00
C SER A 417 20.08 4.36 -14.37
N CYS A 418 19.00 4.63 -15.12
CA CYS A 418 17.74 5.15 -14.58
C CYS A 418 16.83 4.07 -13.98
N HIS A 419 17.20 2.80 -14.13
CA HIS A 419 16.35 1.64 -13.82
C HIS A 419 16.87 0.91 -12.60
N MET A 420 15.96 0.47 -11.73
CA MET A 420 16.27 -0.27 -10.52
C MET A 420 15.77 -1.70 -10.63
N LEU A 421 16.68 -2.66 -10.57
CA LEU A 421 16.40 -4.08 -10.49
C LEU A 421 16.30 -4.51 -9.03
N HIS A 422 15.22 -5.21 -8.70
CA HIS A 422 15.01 -5.87 -7.41
C HIS A 422 15.07 -7.38 -7.55
N PHE A 423 15.33 -8.06 -6.42
CA PHE A 423 15.62 -9.49 -6.37
C PHE A 423 14.65 -10.25 -5.48
N ASP A 424 14.48 -11.54 -5.75
CA ASP A 424 13.81 -12.47 -4.86
C ASP A 424 14.72 -12.92 -3.71
N GLN A 425 14.19 -13.75 -2.80
CA GLN A 425 14.91 -14.31 -1.66
C GLN A 425 16.12 -15.19 -2.03
N ASN A 426 16.26 -15.59 -3.30
CA ASN A 426 17.33 -16.42 -3.82
C ASN A 426 18.29 -15.61 -4.72
N THR A 427 18.27 -14.27 -4.66
CA THR A 427 19.07 -13.36 -5.50
C THR A 427 18.75 -13.38 -6.99
N ASN A 428 17.61 -13.94 -7.39
CA ASN A 428 17.20 -13.91 -8.80
C ASN A 428 16.54 -12.57 -9.13
N PRO A 429 16.78 -12.01 -10.34
CA PRO A 429 16.03 -10.87 -10.86
C PRO A 429 14.52 -11.08 -10.73
N LEU A 430 13.82 -10.09 -10.17
CA LEU A 430 12.40 -10.19 -9.84
C LEU A 430 11.55 -9.18 -10.60
N TRP A 431 11.90 -7.90 -10.52
CA TRP A 431 11.18 -6.82 -11.19
C TRP A 431 12.06 -5.57 -11.32
N ILE A 432 11.70 -4.71 -12.28
CA ILE A 432 12.39 -3.46 -12.58
C ILE A 432 11.44 -2.29 -12.32
N ASN A 433 11.90 -1.28 -11.58
CA ASN A 433 11.30 0.05 -11.57
C ASN A 433 12.00 0.91 -12.63
N GLY A 434 11.24 1.56 -13.52
CA GLY A 434 11.83 2.38 -14.59
C GLY A 434 11.20 2.23 -15.97
N GLY A 435 10.27 1.29 -16.15
CA GLY A 435 9.59 1.09 -17.42
C GLY A 435 10.47 0.42 -18.46
N LEU A 436 10.19 0.65 -19.75
CA LEU A 436 10.99 0.12 -20.87
C LEU A 436 11.76 1.21 -21.61
N TRP A 437 11.47 2.48 -21.35
CA TRP A 437 12.18 3.60 -21.98
C TRP A 437 13.54 3.76 -21.35
N ASN A 438 14.58 4.03 -22.14
CA ASN A 438 15.89 4.34 -21.58
C ASN A 438 15.79 5.48 -20.55
N ARG A 439 15.01 6.51 -20.88
CA ARG A 439 14.58 7.56 -19.96
C ARG A 439 13.13 7.97 -20.26
N LYS A 440 12.25 7.95 -19.25
CA LYS A 440 10.80 8.18 -19.45
C LYS A 440 10.44 9.60 -19.91
N ASP A 441 11.28 10.58 -19.57
CA ASP A 441 11.13 11.99 -19.96
C ASP A 441 11.85 12.33 -21.27
N HIS A 442 12.64 11.41 -21.83
CA HIS A 442 13.35 11.54 -23.09
C HIS A 442 13.14 10.30 -23.97
N ILE A 443 11.93 10.16 -24.49
CA ILE A 443 11.52 9.00 -25.31
C ILE A 443 12.29 8.91 -26.64
N GLU A 444 12.89 10.00 -27.10
CA GLU A 444 13.75 10.03 -28.29
C GLU A 444 15.00 9.15 -28.15
N LEU A 445 15.39 8.81 -26.91
CA LEU A 445 16.50 7.90 -26.61
C LEU A 445 16.15 6.43 -26.87
N GLY A 446 14.90 6.13 -27.21
CA GLY A 446 14.44 4.76 -27.46
C GLY A 446 14.28 3.93 -26.19
N LEU A 447 14.04 2.64 -26.40
CA LEU A 447 13.86 1.68 -25.31
C LEU A 447 15.22 1.30 -24.69
N ALA A 448 15.19 1.00 -23.40
CA ALA A 448 16.34 0.49 -22.66
C ALA A 448 16.70 -0.92 -23.15
N ASP A 449 18.00 -1.18 -23.34
CA ASP A 449 18.51 -2.54 -23.48
C ASP A 449 18.90 -3.07 -22.09
N TYR A 450 18.24 -4.14 -21.66
CA TYR A 450 18.44 -4.78 -20.36
C TYR A 450 19.20 -6.09 -20.55
N ASN A 451 20.52 -5.99 -20.70
CA ASN A 451 21.39 -7.14 -20.93
C ASN A 451 22.27 -7.48 -19.72
N SER A 452 22.43 -6.55 -18.78
CA SER A 452 23.32 -6.66 -17.63
C SER A 452 22.87 -5.76 -16.48
N TYR A 453 23.35 -6.05 -15.29
CA TYR A 453 23.04 -5.29 -14.08
C TYR A 453 24.24 -5.27 -13.15
N SER A 454 24.25 -4.36 -12.17
CA SER A 454 25.33 -4.35 -11.19
C SER A 454 25.10 -5.40 -10.09
N TRP A 455 26.18 -5.92 -9.49
CA TRP A 455 26.12 -6.90 -8.41
C TRP A 455 27.39 -6.87 -7.56
N GLY A 456 27.25 -7.20 -6.29
CA GLY A 456 28.35 -7.24 -5.32
C GLY A 456 28.35 -6.01 -4.39
N PRO A 457 29.38 -5.88 -3.54
CA PRO A 457 29.49 -4.75 -2.62
C PRO A 457 29.73 -3.44 -3.37
N GLY A 458 29.10 -2.37 -2.90
CA GLY A 458 29.22 -1.04 -3.47
C GLY A 458 28.24 -0.05 -2.86
N GLN A 459 28.24 1.16 -3.39
CA GLN A 459 27.40 2.26 -2.93
C GLN A 459 26.70 2.96 -4.10
N TRP A 460 25.51 3.45 -3.83
CA TRP A 460 24.75 4.27 -4.77
C TRP A 460 25.27 5.72 -4.73
N GLU A 461 25.57 6.27 -5.90
CA GLU A 461 25.85 7.69 -6.13
C GLU A 461 24.79 8.23 -7.10
N LEU A 462 24.21 9.39 -6.79
CA LEU A 462 23.17 10.04 -7.61
C LEU A 462 23.72 11.29 -8.28
N PHE A 463 23.31 11.51 -9.52
CA PHE A 463 23.61 12.74 -10.25
C PHE A 463 22.56 13.80 -9.99
N ASP A 464 22.88 15.05 -10.36
CA ASP A 464 22.08 16.24 -10.08
C ASP A 464 20.64 16.18 -10.59
N ASP A 465 20.35 15.35 -11.60
CA ASP A 465 18.99 15.19 -12.15
C ASP A 465 18.08 14.26 -11.33
N GLY A 466 18.62 13.57 -10.32
CA GLY A 466 17.85 12.66 -9.45
C GLY A 466 17.40 11.35 -10.10
N MET A 467 17.58 11.23 -11.43
CA MET A 467 17.06 10.13 -12.25
C MET A 467 18.15 9.14 -12.62
N TRP A 468 19.37 9.63 -12.87
CA TRP A 468 20.52 8.80 -13.20
C TRP A 468 21.28 8.43 -11.92
N GLY A 469 21.35 7.13 -11.61
CA GLY A 469 22.10 6.60 -10.46
C GLY A 469 23.22 5.68 -10.91
N CYS A 470 24.37 5.78 -10.27
CA CYS A 470 25.49 4.86 -10.45
C CYS A 470 25.72 4.01 -9.19
N TYR A 471 26.05 2.75 -9.40
CA TYR A 471 26.49 1.84 -8.36
C TYR A 471 28.00 1.66 -8.49
N LYS A 472 28.73 2.06 -7.46
CA LYS A 472 30.19 2.08 -7.43
C LYS A 472 30.70 1.03 -6.45
N GLY A 473 31.42 0.05 -6.99
CA GLY A 473 32.06 -1.01 -6.24
C GLY A 473 33.46 -0.65 -5.78
N GLU A 474 34.17 -1.67 -5.33
CA GLU A 474 35.56 -1.56 -4.91
C GLU A 474 36.52 -1.38 -6.08
N LYS A 475 37.61 -0.64 -5.83
CA LYS A 475 38.62 -0.38 -6.85
C LYS A 475 39.25 -1.68 -7.37
N GLY A 476 39.25 -1.87 -8.68
CA GLY A 476 39.77 -3.03 -9.41
C GLY A 476 38.79 -4.20 -9.55
N VAL A 477 37.56 -4.06 -9.04
CA VAL A 477 36.52 -5.11 -9.05
C VAL A 477 35.39 -4.71 -10.00
N THR A 478 35.13 -5.56 -11.00
CA THR A 478 33.97 -5.39 -11.90
C THR A 478 32.68 -5.62 -11.13
N VAL A 479 31.76 -4.66 -11.22
CA VAL A 479 30.41 -4.79 -10.63
C VAL A 479 29.36 -5.28 -11.62
N THR A 480 29.69 -5.47 -12.90
CA THR A 480 28.74 -5.90 -13.93
C THR A 480 28.50 -7.42 -13.90
N LYS A 481 27.23 -7.82 -13.91
CA LYS A 481 26.78 -9.19 -14.07
C LYS A 481 25.83 -9.30 -15.28
N PRO A 482 26.04 -10.26 -16.20
CA PRO A 482 25.10 -10.52 -17.30
C PRO A 482 23.72 -10.93 -16.78
N LEU A 483 22.68 -10.45 -17.44
CA LEU A 483 21.31 -10.90 -17.17
C LEU A 483 21.10 -12.30 -17.76
N GLY A 484 20.46 -13.20 -17.01
CA GLY A 484 20.17 -14.56 -17.46
C GLY A 484 19.32 -14.59 -18.74
N SER A 485 19.60 -15.55 -19.64
CA SER A 485 18.92 -15.67 -20.94
C SER A 485 17.40 -15.82 -20.83
N GLU A 486 16.92 -16.42 -19.75
CA GLU A 486 15.51 -16.58 -19.41
C GLU A 486 14.83 -15.23 -19.19
N TYR A 487 15.49 -14.30 -18.49
CA TYR A 487 14.96 -12.95 -18.24
C TYR A 487 15.08 -12.08 -19.49
N GLN A 488 16.18 -12.20 -20.24
CA GLN A 488 16.35 -11.50 -21.52
C GLN A 488 15.25 -11.88 -22.51
N LYS A 489 14.87 -13.16 -22.57
CA LYS A 489 13.78 -13.65 -23.43
C LYS A 489 12.44 -13.04 -23.03
N VAL A 490 12.13 -13.01 -21.72
CA VAL A 490 10.91 -12.38 -21.19
C VAL A 490 10.87 -10.89 -21.52
N LEU A 491 11.97 -10.18 -21.29
CA LEU A 491 12.08 -8.75 -21.60
C LEU A 491 11.93 -8.48 -23.10
N THR A 492 12.52 -9.32 -23.95
CA THR A 492 12.36 -9.22 -25.40
C THR A 492 10.90 -9.35 -25.80
N GLU A 493 10.16 -10.33 -25.24
CA GLU A 493 8.74 -10.52 -25.52
C GLU A 493 7.90 -9.31 -25.07
N ILE A 494 8.15 -8.81 -23.85
CA ILE A 494 7.49 -7.62 -23.30
C ILE A 494 7.79 -6.38 -24.17
N THR A 495 9.04 -6.19 -24.57
CA THR A 495 9.50 -5.07 -25.40
C THR A 495 8.85 -5.11 -26.79
N ILE A 496 8.84 -6.27 -27.47
CA ILE A 496 8.18 -6.42 -28.77
C ILE A 496 6.69 -6.11 -28.66
N GLN A 497 6.03 -6.59 -27.60
CA GLN A 497 4.62 -6.30 -27.35
C GLN A 497 4.38 -4.80 -27.13
N TYR A 498 5.26 -4.13 -26.38
CA TYR A 498 5.22 -2.69 -26.18
C TYR A 498 5.37 -1.92 -27.49
N SER A 499 6.41 -2.23 -28.27
CA SER A 499 6.69 -1.56 -29.55
C SER A 499 5.52 -1.71 -30.53
N ASN A 500 4.95 -2.91 -30.65
CA ASN A 500 3.78 -3.15 -31.50
C ASN A 500 2.56 -2.33 -31.06
N PHE A 501 2.35 -2.21 -29.75
CA PHE A 501 1.25 -1.42 -29.20
C PHE A 501 1.48 0.09 -29.40
N PHE A 502 2.70 0.56 -29.13
CA PHE A 502 3.09 1.96 -29.25
C PHE A 502 3.04 2.44 -30.71
N ASN A 503 3.44 1.60 -31.67
CA ASN A 503 3.44 1.92 -33.11
C ASN A 503 2.06 1.77 -33.77
N ASN A 504 1.03 1.41 -33.02
CA ASN A 504 -0.31 1.34 -33.56
C ASN A 504 -0.81 2.77 -33.87
N VAL A 505 -1.01 3.07 -35.16
CA VAL A 505 -1.46 4.37 -35.66
C VAL A 505 -2.79 4.86 -35.08
N VAL A 506 -3.63 3.98 -34.56
CA VAL A 506 -4.87 4.35 -33.85
C VAL A 506 -4.58 4.83 -32.43
N ILE A 507 -3.57 4.24 -31.78
CA ILE A 507 -3.16 4.55 -30.40
C ILE A 507 -2.20 5.75 -30.36
N ASN A 508 -1.27 5.83 -31.30
CA ASN A 508 -0.26 6.88 -31.35
C ASN A 508 0.03 7.32 -32.80
N PRO A 509 -0.86 8.14 -33.41
CA PRO A 509 -0.78 8.49 -34.83
C PRO A 509 0.46 9.31 -35.22
N LEU A 510 1.22 9.84 -34.24
CA LEU A 510 2.30 10.80 -34.44
C LEU A 510 3.70 10.22 -34.19
N LYS A 511 3.84 8.95 -33.79
CA LYS A 511 5.14 8.38 -33.40
C LYS A 511 5.32 6.96 -33.91
N ASN A 512 6.47 6.70 -34.54
CA ASN A 512 7.01 5.38 -34.79
C ASN A 512 8.25 5.19 -33.90
N LEU A 513 8.24 4.10 -33.14
CA LEU A 513 9.25 3.60 -32.22
C LEU A 513 10.19 2.64 -32.92
#